data_AF-A0AAD9SRL3-F1
#
_entry.id   AF-A0AAD9SRL3-F1
#
_cell.length_a   1.000
_cell.length_b   1.000
_cell.length_c   1.000
_cell.angle_alpha   90.00
_cell.angle_beta   90.00
_cell.angle_gamma   90.00
#
_symmetry.space_group_name_H-M   'P 1'
#
loop_
_entity.id
_entity.type
_entity.pdbx_description
1 polymer ?
#
loop_
_entity_poly.entity_id
_entity_poly.type
_entity_poly.pdbx_seq_one_letter_code
_entity_poly.pdbx_strand_id
1 'polypeptide(L)'
;MADNLRKNLLKSQVQKHMREEEQRARSSDKFSHWNQALDAYANGWKRPTPQFPIVISANSPISTPQKLKEIAGLDTTSEVIETTYTTLDGDPDPNHLDGNGKPAKVRVSLVGWDQLQTIRGKTDFEHFLFVRLEGKVRGVTLVTSLTKSDKT
;
A
#
# COMPACT_ATOMS: atom_id res chain seq x y z
N MET A 1 9.31 30.94 55.95
CA MET A 1 9.60 29.48 55.76
C MET A 1 8.39 28.69 55.23
N ALA A 2 7.16 28.99 55.65
CA ALA A 2 5.95 28.28 55.20
C ALA A 2 5.67 28.32 53.68
N ASP A 3 5.98 29.44 53.00
CA ASP A 3 5.70 29.59 51.56
C ASP A 3 6.54 28.70 50.65
N ASN A 4 7.79 28.39 51.05
CA ASN A 4 8.64 27.46 50.29
C ASN A 4 8.14 26.03 50.42
N LEU A 5 7.63 25.64 51.60
CA LEU A 5 7.00 24.35 51.82
C LEU A 5 5.74 24.18 50.96
N ARG A 6 4.89 25.21 50.90
CA ARG A 6 3.67 25.21 50.09
C ARG A 6 3.97 25.13 48.59
N LYS A 7 4.99 25.87 48.11
CA LYS A 7 5.44 25.80 46.71
C LYS A 7 6.02 24.44 46.34
N ASN A 8 6.79 23.81 47.23
CA ASN A 8 7.36 22.48 46.98
C ASN A 8 6.29 21.39 46.99
N LEU A 9 5.28 21.51 47.86
CA LEU A 9 4.16 20.57 47.89
C LEU A 9 3.33 20.62 46.60
N LEU A 10 3.03 21.82 46.11
CA LEU A 10 2.31 22.02 44.85
C LEU A 10 3.09 21.47 43.65
N LYS A 11 4.41 21.72 43.57
CA LYS A 11 5.26 21.16 42.51
C LYS A 11 5.27 19.62 42.52
N SER A 12 5.34 19.01 43.70
CA SER A 12 5.31 17.56 43.86
C SER A 12 3.97 16.96 43.41
N GLN A 13 2.85 17.62 43.76
CA GLN A 13 1.51 17.19 43.33
C GLN A 13 1.34 17.27 41.82
N VAL A 14 1.82 18.35 41.18
CA VAL A 14 1.77 18.49 39.72
C VAL A 14 2.64 17.43 39.03
N GLN A 15 3.85 17.15 39.52
CA GLN A 15 4.71 16.10 38.97
C GLN A 15 4.14 14.69 39.14
N LYS A 16 3.41 14.44 40.23
CA LYS A 16 2.72 13.17 40.44
C LYS A 16 1.57 13.01 39.44
N HIS A 17 0.76 14.06 39.28
CA HIS A 17 -0.37 14.05 38.36
C HIS A 17 0.07 13.87 36.90
N MET A 18 1.15 14.54 36.47
CA MET A 18 1.73 14.34 35.14
C MET A 18 2.20 12.90 34.89
N ARG A 19 2.89 12.28 35.86
CA ARG A 19 3.32 10.87 35.75
C ARG A 19 2.15 9.90 35.67
N GLU A 20 1.09 10.15 36.45
CA GLU A 20 -0.12 9.32 36.44
C GLU A 20 -0.90 9.48 35.12
N GLU A 21 -0.96 10.68 34.54
CA GLU A 21 -1.55 10.92 33.22
C GLU A 21 -0.74 10.26 32.10
N GLU A 22 0.59 10.35 32.12
CA GLU A 22 1.45 9.65 31.15
C GLU A 22 1.30 8.12 31.23
N GLN A 23 1.21 7.57 32.44
CA GLN A 23 0.93 6.14 32.63
C GLN A 23 -0.46 5.75 32.12
N ARG A 24 -1.49 6.57 32.38
CA ARG A 24 -2.85 6.33 31.87
C ARG A 24 -2.94 6.46 30.35
N ALA A 25 -2.19 7.39 29.75
CA ALA A 25 -2.10 7.55 28.30
C ALA A 25 -1.44 6.33 27.65
N ARG A 26 -0.37 5.79 28.27
CA ARG A 26 0.30 4.57 27.83
C ARG A 26 -0.56 3.31 28.02
N SER A 27 -1.36 3.25 29.08
CA SER A 27 -2.27 2.12 29.37
C SER A 27 -3.64 2.25 28.70
N SER A 28 -3.85 3.26 27.86
CA SER A 28 -5.12 3.45 27.16
C SER A 28 -5.26 2.41 26.04
N ASP A 29 -6.32 1.60 26.11
CA ASP A 29 -6.70 0.64 25.05
C ASP A 29 -6.86 1.28 23.68
N LYS A 30 -7.11 2.60 23.62
CA LYS A 30 -7.21 3.37 22.37
C LYS A 30 -5.92 3.35 21.54
N PHE A 31 -4.78 3.04 22.16
CA PHE A 31 -3.48 2.94 21.49
C PHE A 31 -2.89 1.53 21.54
N SER A 32 -3.65 0.50 21.97
CA SER A 32 -3.10 -0.85 22.11
C SER A 32 -2.54 -1.40 20.81
N HIS A 33 -3.21 -1.17 19.68
CA HIS A 33 -2.73 -1.55 18.35
C HIS A 33 -1.46 -0.81 17.92
N TRP A 34 -1.31 0.45 18.34
CA TRP A 34 -0.09 1.25 18.09
C TRP A 34 1.07 0.75 18.95
N ASN A 35 0.83 0.48 20.23
CA ASN A 35 1.84 -0.10 21.12
C ASN A 35 2.27 -1.49 20.62
N GLN A 36 1.33 -2.34 20.21
CA GLN A 36 1.63 -3.65 19.60
C GLN A 36 2.46 -3.52 18.32
N ALA A 37 2.15 -2.54 17.46
CA ALA A 37 2.93 -2.29 16.26
C ALA A 37 4.35 -1.80 16.58
N LEU A 38 4.49 -0.93 17.59
CA LEU A 38 5.79 -0.46 18.07
C LEU A 38 6.61 -1.60 18.68
N ASP A 39 5.99 -2.46 19.50
CA ASP A 39 6.62 -3.63 20.09
C ASP A 39 7.04 -4.64 19.02
N ALA A 40 6.18 -4.90 18.02
CA ALA A 40 6.53 -5.76 16.90
C ALA A 40 7.74 -5.22 16.14
N TYR A 41 7.77 -3.91 15.86
CA TYR A 41 8.89 -3.26 15.19
C TYR A 41 10.18 -3.31 16.03
N ALA A 42 10.08 -3.04 17.34
CA ALA A 42 11.20 -3.15 18.28
C ALA A 42 11.74 -4.59 18.37
N ASN A 43 10.86 -5.59 18.24
CA ASN A 43 11.21 -7.01 18.18
C ASN A 43 11.66 -7.48 16.77
N GLY A 44 11.97 -6.53 15.87
CA GLY A 44 12.56 -6.83 14.58
C GLY A 44 11.57 -7.14 13.45
N TRP A 45 10.26 -6.95 13.67
CA TRP A 45 9.30 -6.99 12.57
C TRP A 45 9.63 -5.88 11.56
N LYS A 46 9.85 -6.28 10.31
CA LYS A 46 10.05 -5.35 9.20
C LYS A 46 8.79 -5.31 8.36
N ARG A 47 8.37 -4.09 8.00
CA ARG A 47 7.28 -3.90 7.06
C ARG A 47 7.64 -4.59 5.73
N PRO A 48 6.76 -5.42 5.15
CA PRO A 48 7.00 -5.99 3.83
C PRO A 48 7.25 -4.89 2.82
N THR A 49 8.19 -5.12 1.90
CA THR A 49 8.45 -4.19 0.81
C THR A 49 7.16 -3.95 0.03
N PRO A 50 6.74 -2.68 -0.17
CA PRO A 50 5.54 -2.38 -0.93
C PRO A 50 5.66 -2.93 -2.36
N GLN A 51 4.67 -3.70 -2.77
CA GLN A 51 4.55 -4.25 -4.12
C GLN A 51 3.31 -3.69 -4.81
N PHE A 52 3.39 -3.40 -6.09
CA PHE A 52 2.35 -2.73 -6.86
C PHE A 52 1.91 -3.60 -8.04
N PRO A 53 0.61 -3.89 -8.19
CA PRO A 53 0.14 -4.74 -9.27
C PRO A 53 0.05 -3.98 -10.59
N ILE A 54 0.59 -4.60 -11.64
CA ILE A 54 0.55 -4.14 -13.04
C ILE A 54 -0.24 -5.16 -13.86
N VAL A 55 -1.21 -4.70 -14.65
CA VAL A 55 -1.98 -5.57 -15.54
C VAL A 55 -1.11 -6.06 -16.70
N ILE A 56 -1.18 -7.36 -16.98
CA ILE A 56 -0.63 -7.98 -18.18
C ILE A 56 -1.80 -8.31 -19.11
N SER A 57 -1.91 -7.59 -20.23
CA SER A 57 -3.02 -7.73 -21.17
C SER A 57 -2.52 -7.70 -22.61
N ALA A 58 -3.03 -8.59 -23.45
CA ALA A 58 -2.64 -8.66 -24.87
C ALA A 58 -2.84 -7.33 -25.62
N ASN A 59 -3.79 -6.52 -25.17
CA ASN A 59 -4.13 -5.21 -25.75
C ASN A 59 -3.34 -4.04 -25.13
N SER A 60 -2.38 -4.33 -24.23
CA SER A 60 -1.54 -3.34 -23.55
C SER A 60 -0.10 -3.43 -24.07
N PRO A 61 0.68 -2.33 -24.03
CA PRO A 61 2.14 -2.38 -24.18
C PRO A 61 2.80 -3.43 -23.26
N ILE A 62 2.22 -3.71 -22.09
CA ILE A 62 2.63 -4.78 -21.20
C ILE A 62 1.81 -6.05 -21.50
N SER A 63 2.09 -6.66 -22.65
CA SER A 63 1.35 -7.84 -23.11
C SER A 63 1.86 -9.17 -22.55
N THR A 64 3.09 -9.18 -22.02
CA THR A 64 3.73 -10.38 -21.45
C THR A 64 4.62 -10.00 -20.26
N PRO A 65 4.98 -10.95 -19.39
CA PRO A 65 5.96 -10.73 -18.32
C PRO A 65 7.33 -10.27 -18.83
N GLN A 66 7.72 -10.70 -20.04
CA GLN A 66 8.96 -10.28 -20.68
C GLN A 66 8.92 -8.79 -21.06
N LYS A 67 7.81 -8.30 -21.62
CA LYS A 67 7.66 -6.86 -21.88
C LYS A 67 7.65 -6.04 -20.61
N LEU A 68 7.01 -6.53 -19.54
CA LEU A 68 7.09 -5.89 -18.23
C LEU A 68 8.54 -5.78 -17.77
N LYS A 69 9.31 -6.88 -17.89
CA LYS A 69 10.74 -6.92 -17.55
C LYS A 69 11.53 -5.85 -18.29
N GLU A 70 11.36 -5.76 -19.60
CA GLU A 70 12.06 -4.79 -20.46
C GLU A 70 11.71 -3.34 -20.10
N ILE A 71 10.42 -3.02 -19.94
CA ILE A 71 9.96 -1.66 -19.64
C ILE A 71 10.41 -1.24 -18.24
N ALA A 72 10.25 -2.13 -17.26
CA ALA A 72 10.53 -1.89 -15.85
C ALA A 72 12.02 -2.05 -15.47
N GLY A 73 12.86 -2.57 -16.35
CA GLY A 73 14.28 -2.83 -16.07
C GLY A 73 14.50 -3.91 -15.00
N LEU A 74 13.69 -4.97 -15.01
CA LEU A 74 13.80 -6.07 -14.06
C LEU A 74 14.90 -7.06 -14.49
N ASP A 75 15.62 -7.64 -13.54
CA ASP A 75 16.65 -8.67 -13.82
C ASP A 75 16.03 -10.01 -14.24
N THR A 76 14.88 -10.35 -13.66
CA THR A 76 14.13 -11.58 -13.92
C THR A 76 12.68 -11.28 -14.29
N THR A 77 12.01 -12.23 -14.94
CA THR A 77 10.57 -12.10 -15.22
C THR A 77 9.78 -12.26 -13.92
N SER A 78 8.96 -11.26 -13.60
CA SER A 78 8.09 -11.33 -12.43
C SER A 78 7.00 -12.40 -12.57
N GLU A 79 6.57 -12.94 -11.44
CA GLU A 79 5.46 -13.89 -11.35
C GLU A 79 4.15 -13.26 -11.83
N VAL A 80 3.28 -14.07 -12.44
CA VAL A 80 1.95 -13.65 -12.89
C VAL A 80 0.89 -14.31 -12.04
N ILE A 81 0.03 -13.48 -11.47
CA ILE A 81 -1.09 -13.89 -10.63
C ILE A 81 -2.38 -13.66 -11.43
N GLU A 82 -3.28 -14.63 -11.40
CA GLU A 82 -4.64 -14.49 -11.93
C GLU A 82 -5.58 -14.03 -10.80
N THR A 83 -6.38 -13.01 -11.08
CA THR A 83 -7.35 -12.41 -10.15
C THR A 83 -8.57 -11.91 -10.92
N THR A 84 -9.47 -11.16 -10.29
CA THR A 84 -10.66 -10.56 -10.90
C THR A 84 -10.74 -9.07 -10.62
N TYR A 85 -11.31 -8.31 -11.55
CA TYR A 85 -11.64 -6.90 -11.35
C TYR A 85 -12.71 -6.72 -10.27
N THR A 86 -12.60 -5.64 -9.52
CA THR A 86 -13.57 -5.23 -8.51
C THR A 86 -13.77 -3.72 -8.55
N THR A 87 -14.84 -3.25 -7.91
CA THR A 87 -14.97 -1.84 -7.51
C THR A 87 -14.04 -1.53 -6.33
N LEU A 88 -13.98 -0.27 -5.92
CA LEU A 88 -13.27 0.15 -4.70
C LEU A 88 -13.86 -0.51 -3.44
N ASP A 89 -15.17 -0.73 -3.42
CA ASP A 89 -15.88 -1.38 -2.30
C ASP A 89 -15.67 -2.91 -2.29
N GLY A 90 -15.08 -3.45 -3.36
CA GLY A 90 -14.74 -4.87 -3.49
C GLY A 90 -15.83 -5.73 -4.11
N ASP A 91 -16.91 -5.13 -4.59
CA ASP A 91 -17.93 -5.79 -5.41
C ASP A 91 -17.38 -6.13 -6.80
N PRO A 92 -17.98 -7.09 -7.53
CA PRO A 92 -17.73 -7.28 -8.96
C PRO A 92 -17.82 -5.95 -9.72
N ASP A 93 -16.80 -5.64 -10.52
CA ASP A 93 -16.87 -4.45 -11.38
C ASP A 93 -17.85 -4.69 -12.54
N PRO A 94 -18.95 -3.92 -12.66
CA PRO A 94 -19.94 -4.13 -13.71
C PRO A 94 -19.40 -3.87 -15.12
N ASN A 95 -18.31 -3.09 -15.26
CA ASN A 95 -17.68 -2.82 -16.54
C ASN A 95 -16.71 -3.94 -16.98
N HIS A 96 -16.38 -4.85 -16.06
CA HIS A 96 -15.41 -5.91 -16.27
C HIS A 96 -16.02 -7.26 -15.89
N LEU A 97 -17.07 -7.65 -16.62
CA LEU A 97 -17.70 -8.96 -16.53
C LEU A 97 -17.32 -9.84 -17.73
N ASP A 98 -17.28 -11.15 -17.51
CA ASP A 98 -17.13 -12.14 -18.58
C ASP A 98 -18.45 -12.32 -19.36
N GLY A 99 -18.43 -13.14 -20.41
CA GLY A 99 -19.61 -13.41 -21.23
C GLY A 99 -20.77 -14.11 -20.49
N ASN A 100 -20.60 -14.47 -19.23
CA ASN A 100 -21.61 -15.09 -18.37
C ASN A 100 -22.04 -14.15 -17.21
N GLY A 101 -21.62 -12.88 -17.22
CA GLY A 101 -21.93 -11.92 -16.17
C GLY A 101 -21.16 -12.13 -14.86
N LYS A 102 -20.08 -12.94 -14.86
CA LYS A 102 -19.20 -13.12 -13.70
C LYS A 102 -18.03 -12.14 -13.76
N PRO A 103 -17.34 -11.83 -12.64
CA PRO A 103 -16.16 -10.98 -12.67
C PRO A 103 -15.12 -11.47 -13.68
N ALA A 104 -14.71 -10.60 -14.60
CA ALA A 104 -13.69 -10.92 -15.59
C ALA A 104 -12.35 -11.18 -14.90
N LYS A 105 -11.67 -12.24 -15.37
CA LYS A 105 -10.33 -12.56 -14.92
C LYS A 105 -9.32 -11.57 -15.49
N VAL A 106 -8.34 -11.22 -14.68
CA VAL A 106 -7.22 -10.36 -15.05
C VAL A 106 -5.92 -10.97 -14.56
N ARG A 107 -4.90 -10.86 -15.39
CA ARG A 107 -3.54 -11.27 -15.05
C ARG A 107 -2.77 -10.06 -14.59
N VAL A 108 -2.14 -10.16 -13.44
CA VAL A 108 -1.35 -9.08 -12.86
C VAL A 108 0.02 -9.59 -12.45
N SER A 109 1.00 -8.70 -12.42
CA SER A 109 2.31 -8.98 -11.88
C SER A 109 2.71 -7.89 -10.88
N LEU A 110 3.42 -8.28 -9.84
CA LEU A 110 3.80 -7.40 -8.74
C LEU A 110 5.20 -6.84 -8.97
N VAL A 111 5.33 -5.52 -8.86
CA VAL A 111 6.61 -4.81 -9.01
C VAL A 111 6.90 -3.94 -7.79
N GLY A 112 8.18 -3.65 -7.54
CA GLY A 112 8.58 -2.72 -6.49
C GLY A 112 8.30 -1.26 -6.86
N TRP A 113 8.55 -0.36 -5.91
CA TRP A 113 8.34 1.08 -6.09
C TRP A 113 9.19 1.65 -7.25
N ASP A 114 10.48 1.33 -7.30
CA ASP A 114 11.39 1.87 -8.30
C ASP A 114 11.02 1.43 -9.73
N GLN A 115 10.56 0.18 -9.87
CA GLN A 115 10.05 -0.33 -11.13
C GLN A 115 8.73 0.35 -11.53
N LEU A 116 7.83 0.58 -10.57
CA LEU A 116 6.60 1.33 -10.84
C LEU A 116 6.91 2.75 -11.35
N GLN A 117 7.87 3.45 -10.73
CA GLN A 117 8.28 4.78 -11.19
C GLN A 117 8.89 4.72 -12.60
N THR A 118 9.70 3.70 -12.88
CA THR A 118 10.29 3.48 -14.21
C THR A 118 9.22 3.26 -15.28
N ILE A 119 8.20 2.45 -14.99
CA ILE A 119 7.06 2.23 -15.89
C ILE A 119 6.31 3.54 -16.10
N ARG A 120 5.97 4.27 -15.04
CA ARG A 120 5.24 5.56 -15.13
C ARG A 120 5.99 6.63 -15.92
N GLY A 121 7.32 6.63 -15.88
CA GLY A 121 8.13 7.56 -16.67
C GLY A 121 8.12 7.27 -18.18
N LYS A 122 7.76 6.04 -18.59
CA LYS A 122 7.83 5.57 -19.98
C LYS A 122 6.47 5.29 -20.62
N THR A 123 5.39 5.39 -19.85
CA THR A 123 4.08 4.90 -20.26
C THR A 123 2.96 5.78 -19.76
N ASP A 124 1.90 5.88 -20.55
CA ASP A 124 0.59 6.34 -20.10
C ASP A 124 -0.16 5.16 -19.48
N PHE A 125 -1.02 5.45 -18.52
CA PHE A 125 -1.75 4.44 -17.79
C PHE A 125 -3.16 4.88 -17.46
N GLU A 126 -4.03 3.90 -17.33
CA GLU A 126 -5.39 4.11 -16.84
C GLU A 126 -5.36 4.20 -15.31
N HIS A 127 -6.08 5.20 -14.80
CA HIS A 127 -6.27 5.41 -13.37
C HIS A 127 -7.55 4.71 -12.90
N PHE A 128 -7.58 4.33 -11.61
CA PHE A 128 -8.78 3.86 -10.90
C PHE A 128 -9.33 2.46 -11.27
N LEU A 129 -8.46 1.53 -11.66
CA LEU A 129 -8.83 0.11 -11.72
C LEU A 129 -8.50 -0.58 -10.38
N PHE A 130 -9.37 -1.50 -9.96
CA PHE A 130 -9.17 -2.29 -8.75
C PHE A 130 -9.33 -3.78 -9.01
N VAL A 131 -8.58 -4.58 -8.24
CA VAL A 131 -8.60 -6.05 -8.32
C VAL A 131 -8.61 -6.66 -6.92
N ARG A 132 -9.08 -7.90 -6.81
CA ARG A 132 -9.07 -8.66 -5.57
C ARG A 132 -7.82 -9.54 -5.44
N LEU A 133 -6.77 -9.02 -4.83
CA LEU A 133 -5.53 -9.77 -4.57
C LEU A 133 -5.44 -10.18 -3.11
N GLU A 134 -5.23 -11.48 -2.87
CA GLU A 134 -5.07 -12.05 -1.51
C GLU A 134 -6.22 -11.66 -0.57
N GLY A 135 -7.45 -11.66 -1.09
CA GLY A 135 -8.66 -11.29 -0.33
C GLY A 135 -8.83 -9.77 -0.11
N LYS A 136 -7.90 -8.94 -0.57
CA LYS A 136 -7.94 -7.47 -0.41
C LYS A 136 -8.18 -6.77 -1.75
N VAL A 137 -8.87 -5.63 -1.69
CA VAL A 137 -9.01 -4.72 -2.83
C VAL A 137 -7.70 -3.95 -3.00
N ARG A 138 -7.14 -3.98 -4.21
CA ARG A 138 -5.90 -3.28 -4.53
C ARG A 138 -6.08 -2.49 -5.82
N GLY A 139 -5.61 -1.23 -5.82
CA GLY A 139 -5.50 -0.45 -7.05
C GLY A 139 -4.44 -1.06 -7.97
N VAL A 140 -4.76 -1.16 -9.25
CA VAL A 140 -3.89 -1.73 -10.29
C VAL A 140 -3.53 -0.67 -11.33
N THR A 141 -2.36 -0.81 -11.95
CA THR A 141 -1.95 0.02 -13.08
C THR A 141 -2.13 -0.77 -14.37
N LEU A 142 -2.97 -0.26 -15.28
CA LEU A 142 -3.06 -0.75 -16.65
C LEU A 142 -2.34 0.24 -17.56
N VAL A 143 -1.32 -0.23 -18.26
CA VAL A 143 -0.60 0.60 -19.23
C VAL A 143 -1.39 0.67 -20.53
N THR A 144 -1.65 1.87 -21.03
CA THR A 144 -2.48 2.11 -22.22
C THR A 144 -1.64 2.44 -23.45
N SER A 145 -0.56 3.22 -23.28
CA SER A 145 0.40 3.54 -24.35
C SER A 145 1.81 3.70 -23.82
N LEU A 146 2.79 3.57 -24.72
CA LEU A 146 4.15 4.06 -24.45
C LEU A 146 4.13 5.57 -24.74
N THR A 147 4.61 6.39 -23.81
CA THR A 147 4.82 7.81 -24.11
C THR A 147 5.89 7.89 -25.20
N LYS A 148 5.57 8.57 -26.31
CA LYS A 148 6.60 8.90 -27.31
C LYS A 148 7.67 9.69 -26.58
N SER A 149 8.91 9.18 -26.58
CA SER A 149 10.09 9.96 -26.23
C SER A 149 9.98 11.33 -26.89
N ASP A 150 10.16 12.37 -26.09
CA ASP A 150 10.18 13.74 -26.57
C ASP A 150 11.06 13.87 -27.83
N LYS A 151 10.49 14.64 -28.74
CA LYS A 151 11.03 15.20 -29.98
C LYS A 151 12.54 15.42 -29.95
N THR A 152 13.21 14.93 -30.99
CA THR A 152 14.47 15.54 -31.47
C THR A 152 14.16 16.93 -32.04
#